data_AF-A0A2H5QNW9-F1
#
_entry.id   AF-A0A2H5QNW9-F1
#
_cell.length_a   1.000
_cell.length_b   1.000
_cell.length_c   1.000
_cell.angle_alpha   90.00
_cell.angle_beta   90.00
_cell.angle_gamma   90.00
#
_symmetry.space_group_name_H-M   'P 1'
#
loop_
_entity.id
_entity.type
_entity.pdbx_description
1 polymer ?
#
loop_
_entity_poly.entity_id
_entity_poly.type
_entity_poly.pdbx_seq_one_letter_code
_entity_poly.pdbx_strand_id
1 'polypeptide(L)'
;MEYCAGGELFDRIIAKGHNSERAAALVFTDIVNKVNVCRPKGVMHMDLKPENFLFTSKDENARLKVIDFGLASFFEKRKFSCTSLCN
;
A
#
# COMPACT_ATOMS: atom_id res chain seq x y z
N MET A 1 -5.61 17.71 3.13
CA MET A 1 -4.82 16.45 3.21
C MET A 1 -3.71 16.65 4.22
N GLU A 2 -3.32 15.60 4.95
CA GLU A 2 -2.15 15.64 5.84
C GLU A 2 -0.87 15.56 5.01
N TYR A 3 0.12 16.41 5.32
CA TYR A 3 1.41 16.40 4.64
C TYR A 3 2.25 15.19 5.09
N CYS A 4 2.73 14.40 4.13
CA CYS A 4 3.60 13.24 4.38
C CYS A 4 5.04 13.61 4.03
N ALA A 5 5.85 13.92 5.04
CA ALA A 5 7.22 14.43 4.86
C ALA A 5 8.27 13.32 4.60
N GLY A 6 7.86 12.06 4.67
CA GLY A 6 8.74 10.90 4.67
C GLY A 6 9.13 10.35 3.30
N GLY A 7 8.58 10.92 2.22
CA GLY A 7 8.81 10.47 0.86
C GLY A 7 8.12 9.15 0.50
N GLU A 8 8.40 8.65 -0.69
CA GLU A 8 7.82 7.44 -1.23
C GLU A 8 8.43 6.17 -0.60
N LEU A 9 7.62 5.11 -0.55
CA LEU A 9 8.07 3.79 -0.10
C LEU A 9 9.25 3.30 -0.93
N PHE A 10 9.15 3.47 -2.24
CA PHE A 10 10.08 2.90 -3.19
C PHE A 10 11.45 3.59 -3.14
N ASP A 11 11.47 4.92 -2.96
CA ASP A 11 12.71 5.67 -2.75
C ASP A 11 13.54 5.14 -1.58
N ARG A 12 12.87 4.79 -0.47
CA ARG A 12 13.56 4.20 0.70
C ARG A 12 14.10 2.81 0.43
N ILE A 13 13.44 2.04 -0.43
CA ILE A 13 13.90 0.70 -0.82
C ILE A 13 15.13 0.83 -1.72
N ILE A 14 15.07 1.72 -2.72
CA ILE A 14 16.19 1.96 -3.65
C ILE A 14 17.40 2.51 -2.89
N ALA A 15 17.21 3.44 -1.96
CA ALA A 15 18.29 4.04 -1.18
C ALA A 15 19.08 3.02 -0.33
N LYS A 16 18.49 1.86 0.01
CA LYS A 16 19.19 0.77 0.71
C LYS A 16 20.15 -0.02 -0.19
N GLY A 17 20.06 0.14 -1.52
CA GLY A 17 20.94 -0.47 -2.53
C GLY A 17 20.68 -1.95 -2.77
N HIS A 18 20.69 -2.78 -1.72
CA HIS A 18 20.37 -4.21 -1.81
C HIS A 18 19.07 -4.51 -1.07
N ASN A 19 18.16 -5.20 -1.75
CA ASN A 19 16.90 -5.67 -1.18
C ASN A 19 16.79 -7.18 -1.37
N SER A 20 17.01 -7.95 -0.30
CA SER A 20 16.84 -9.40 -0.33
C SER A 20 15.36 -9.76 -0.51
N GLU A 21 15.08 -10.97 -1.00
CA GLU A 21 13.70 -11.47 -1.11
C GLU A 21 12.96 -11.39 0.24
N ARG A 22 13.66 -11.67 1.34
CA ARG A 22 13.13 -11.52 2.70
C ARG A 22 12.74 -10.07 3.01
N ALA A 23 13.59 -9.11 2.65
CA ALA A 23 13.29 -7.70 2.87
C ALA A 23 12.16 -7.19 1.96
N ALA A 24 12.10 -7.65 0.70
CA ALA A 24 10.99 -7.38 -0.21
C ALA A 24 9.67 -7.95 0.31
N ALA A 25 9.67 -9.15 0.88
CA ALA A 25 8.49 -9.76 1.49
C ALA A 25 7.96 -8.95 2.68
N LEU A 26 8.85 -8.35 3.49
CA LEU A 26 8.45 -7.47 4.60
C LEU A 26 7.78 -6.19 4.07
N VAL A 27 8.36 -5.56 3.05
CA VAL A 27 7.75 -4.39 2.38
C VAL A 27 6.37 -4.74 1.81
N PHE A 28 6.27 -5.87 1.11
CA PHE A 28 4.99 -6.30 0.52
C PHE A 28 3.95 -6.58 1.59
N THR A 29 4.36 -7.17 2.72
CA THR A 29 3.48 -7.37 3.89
C THR A 29 2.94 -6.04 4.40
N ASP A 30 3.76 -4.99 4.50
CA ASP A 30 3.31 -3.66 4.89
C ASP A 30 2.31 -3.07 3.90
N ILE A 31 2.59 -3.16 2.59
CA ILE A 31 1.68 -2.71 1.53
C ILE A 31 0.32 -3.39 1.68
N VAL A 32 0.29 -4.72 1.77
CA VAL A 32 -0.95 -5.51 1.92
C VAL A 32 -1.71 -5.11 3.18
N ASN A 33 -0.99 -4.92 4.31
CA ASN A 33 -1.61 -4.47 5.55
C ASN A 33 -2.27 -3.10 5.41
N LYS A 34 -1.67 -2.15 4.67
CA LYS A 34 -2.30 -0.83 4.43
C LYS A 34 -3.51 -0.92 3.52
N VAL A 35 -3.46 -1.75 2.47
CA VAL A 35 -4.62 -1.99 1.61
C VAL A 35 -5.76 -2.68 2.38
N ASN A 36 -5.44 -3.58 3.30
CA ASN A 36 -6.43 -4.30 4.11
C ASN A 36 -7.25 -3.37 5.02
N VAL A 37 -6.77 -2.16 5.31
CA VAL A 37 -7.54 -1.12 6.04
C VAL A 37 -8.73 -0.60 5.22
N CYS A 38 -8.68 -0.71 3.88
CA CYS A 38 -9.75 -0.29 2.97
C CYS A 38 -10.84 -1.37 2.83
N ARG A 39 -10.44 -2.65 2.87
CA ARG A 39 -11.33 -3.80 2.72
C ARG A 39 -12.58 -3.76 3.63
N PRO A 40 -12.50 -3.57 4.96
CA PRO A 40 -13.69 -3.56 5.80
C PRO A 40 -14.61 -2.36 5.53
N LYS A 41 -14.07 -1.27 4.96
CA LYS A 41 -14.81 -0.07 4.55
C LYS A 41 -15.50 -0.23 3.19
N GLY A 42 -15.31 -1.37 2.53
CA GLY A 42 -15.85 -1.62 1.19
C GLY A 42 -15.18 -0.75 0.13
N VAL A 43 -13.93 -0.32 0.31
CA VAL A 43 -13.20 0.52 -0.66
C VAL A 43 -12.15 -0.32 -1.39
N MET A 44 -12.19 -0.30 -2.72
CA MET A 44 -11.09 -0.74 -3.58
C MET A 44 -10.32 0.48 -4.08
N HIS A 45 -9.00 0.45 -3.96
CA HIS A 45 -8.15 1.57 -4.40
C HIS A 45 -8.08 1.72 -5.93
N MET A 46 -8.07 0.59 -6.64
CA MET A 46 -7.99 0.45 -8.10
C MET A 46 -6.72 0.99 -8.79
N ASP A 47 -5.90 1.79 -8.10
CA ASP A 47 -4.60 2.26 -8.61
C ASP A 47 -3.46 2.00 -7.61
N LEU A 48 -3.15 0.73 -7.33
CA LEU A 48 -2.04 0.39 -6.43
C LEU A 48 -0.73 0.38 -7.21
N LYS A 49 0.14 1.36 -6.90
CA LYS A 49 1.48 1.51 -7.45
C LYS A 49 2.42 2.08 -6.38
N PRO A 50 3.75 1.87 -6.46
CA PRO A 50 4.68 2.29 -5.42
C PRO A 50 4.58 3.78 -5.02
N GLU A 51 4.32 4.65 -5.99
CA GLU A 51 4.19 6.10 -5.84
C GLU A 51 3.01 6.49 -4.91
N ASN A 52 2.01 5.61 -4.82
CA ASN A 52 0.83 5.83 -3.99
C ASN A 52 1.04 5.41 -2.53
N PHE A 53 2.28 5.12 -2.11
CA PHE A 53 2.63 4.78 -0.73
C PHE A 53 3.65 5.77 -0.16
N LEU A 54 3.21 6.59 0.80
CA LEU A 54 4.05 7.62 1.44
C LEU A 54 4.28 7.34 2.91
N PHE A 55 5.47 7.70 3.39
CA PHE A 55 5.77 7.75 4.82
C PHE A 55 5.38 9.10 5.43
N THR A 56 4.80 9.06 6.62
CA THR A 56 4.37 10.26 7.38
C THR A 56 5.53 11.20 7.77
N SER A 57 6.70 10.65 8.12
CA SER A 57 7.91 11.41 8.50
C SER A 57 9.16 10.67 8.00
N LYS A 58 10.35 11.28 8.14
CA LYS A 58 11.65 10.67 7.77
C LYS A 58 12.15 9.62 8.77
N ASP A 59 11.47 9.45 9.90
CA ASP A 59 11.88 8.50 10.94
C ASP A 59 11.86 7.06 10.41
N GLU A 60 12.72 6.20 10.98
CA GLU A 60 12.78 4.78 10.61
C GLU A 60 11.46 4.06 10.89
N ASN A 61 10.76 4.46 11.97
CA ASN A 61 9.47 3.90 12.39
C ASN A 61 8.27 4.67 11.84
N ALA A 62 8.47 5.53 10.83
CA ALA A 62 7.40 6.33 10.25
C ALA A 62 6.26 5.45 9.74
N ARG A 63 5.02 5.91 9.94
CA ARG A 63 3.84 5.18 9.44
C ARG A 63 3.76 5.31 7.92
N LEU A 64 3.57 4.19 7.24
CA LEU A 64 3.22 4.12 5.83
C LEU A 64 1.72 4.37 5.62
N LYS A 65 1.38 5.16 4.59
CA LYS A 65 0.02 5.52 4.18
C LYS A 65 -0.17 5.27 2.70
N VAL A 66 -1.38 4.84 2.33
CA VAL A 66 -1.83 4.83 0.93
C VAL A 66 -2.45 6.18 0.61
N ILE A 67 -2.10 6.74 -0.54
CA ILE A 67 -2.62 8.01 -1.05
C ILE A 67 -3.28 7.82 -2.42
N ASP A 68 -3.97 8.85 -2.88
CA ASP A 68 -4.62 8.92 -4.20
C ASP A 68 -5.75 7.92 -4.44
N PHE A 69 -6.88 8.19 -3.77
CA PHE A 69 -8.13 7.46 -3.98
C PHE A 69 -8.95 8.05 -5.16
N GLY A 70 -8.33 8.79 -6.10
CA GLY A 70 -9.02 9.41 -7.22
C GLY A 70 -9.70 8.40 -8.16
N LEU A 71 -9.15 7.19 -8.23
CA LEU A 71 -9.72 6.05 -8.95
C LEU A 71 -10.39 5.04 -8.02
N ALA A 72 -10.63 5.35 -6.74
CA ALA A 72 -11.20 4.37 -5.82
C ALA A 72 -12.69 4.11 -6.10
N SER A 73 -13.16 2.90 -5.81
CA SER A 73 -14.57 2.52 -5.93
C SER A 73 -15.05 1.76 -4.71
N PHE A 74 -16.33 1.90 -4.40
CA PHE A 74 -16.98 1.09 -3.38
C PHE A 74 -17.36 -0.27 -3.95
N PHE A 75 -17.11 -1.32 -3.17
CA PHE A 75 -17.50 -2.68 -3.52
C PHE A 75 -18.47 -3.23 -2.49
N GLU A 76 -19.55 -3.82 -2.99
CA GLU A 76 -20.50 -4.54 -2.15
C GLU A 76 -19.92 -5.92 -1.81
N LYS A 77 -19.99 -6.32 -0.54
CA LYS A 77 -19.49 -7.64 -0.06
C LYS A 77 -20.23 -8.85 -0.66
N ARG A 78 -21.11 -8.65 -1.65
CA ARG A 78 -21.89 -9.69 -2.31
C ARG A 78 -21.63 -9.66 -3.82
N LYS A 79 -20.58 -10.37 -4.27
CA LYS A 79 -20.46 -11.09 -5.58
C LYS A 79 -19.03 -11.32 -6.09
N PHE A 80 -17.98 -11.06 -5.32
CA PHE A 80 -16.64 -11.51 -5.71
C PHE A 80 -16.02 -12.36 -4.62
N SER A 81 -16.18 -13.68 -4.74
CA SER A 81 -15.21 -14.61 -4.17
C SER A 81 -13.96 -14.52 -5.05
N CYS A 82 -12.93 -13.85 -4.55
CA CYS A 82 -11.58 -13.87 -5.14
C CYS A 82 -10.94 -15.26 -4.93
N THR A 83 -11.63 -16.30 -5.38
CA THR A 83 -11.19 -17.71 -5.40
C THR A 83 -11.34 -18.31 -6.79
N SER A 84 -11.90 -17.60 -7.77
CA SER A 84 -12.12 -18.10 -9.14
C SER A 84 -11.20 -17.49 -10.20
N LEU A 85 -10.32 -16.55 -9.86
CA LEU A 85 -9.38 -15.88 -10.79
C LEU A 85 -7.90 -16.15 -10.47
N CYS A 86 -7.62 -16.98 -9.47
CA CYS A 86 -6.28 -17.49 -9.18
C CYS A 86 -6.30 -19.01 -9.40
N ASN A 87 -6.50 -19.45 -10.63
CA ASN A 87 -6.19 -20.80 -11.11
C ASN A 87 -5.46 -20.68 -12.45
#